data_AF-A0AAU4TAE6-F1
#
_entry.id   AF-A0AAU4TAE6-F1
#
_cell.length_a   1.000
_cell.length_b   1.000
_cell.length_c   1.000
_cell.angle_alpha   90.00
_cell.angle_beta   90.00
_cell.angle_gamma   90.00
#
_symmetry.space_group_name_H-M   'P 1'
#
loop_
_entity.id
_entity.type
_entity.pdbx_description
1 polymer ?
#
loop_
_entity_poly.entity_id
_entity_poly.type
_entity_poly.pdbx_seq_one_letter_code
_entity_poly.pdbx_strand_id
1 'polypeptide(L)'
;MLFTERGLTVRAVSAGIWTTRLSQGRTVTTRTPAVPAPITPARWEPAVEDWYPGPDAARTDRVRRSVTLDTLKPWSQIPEPADSAGIGCYCTTVTLPAGWSQSHGA
;
A
#
# COMPACT_ATOMS: atom_id res chain seq x y z
N MET A 1 -14.03 6.53 12.49
CA MET A 1 -15.41 6.00 12.32
C MET A 1 -15.84 6.28 10.91
N LEU A 2 -16.54 5.33 10.29
CA LEU A 2 -17.08 5.48 8.94
C LEU A 2 -18.61 5.37 9.03
N PHE A 3 -19.32 6.24 8.33
CA PHE A 3 -20.74 6.07 8.11
C PHE A 3 -20.94 5.36 6.77
N THR A 4 -21.62 4.22 6.80
CA THR A 4 -21.93 3.40 5.62
C THR A 4 -23.44 3.38 5.43
N GLU A 5 -23.93 2.83 4.33
CA GLU A 5 -25.37 2.58 4.14
C GLU A 5 -25.97 1.72 5.26
N ARG A 6 -25.15 0.89 5.92
CA ARG A 6 -25.52 0.04 7.05
C ARG A 6 -25.37 0.73 8.41
N GLY A 7 -24.98 2.00 8.42
CA GLY A 7 -24.78 2.82 9.61
C GLY A 7 -23.32 3.00 10.02
N LEU A 8 -23.12 3.29 11.31
CA LEU A 8 -21.81 3.61 11.89
C LEU A 8 -20.94 2.36 12.05
N THR A 9 -19.72 2.41 11.52
CA THR A 9 -18.74 1.32 11.58
C THR A 9 -17.45 1.75 12.28
N VAL A 10 -16.93 0.85 13.12
CA VAL A 10 -15.60 0.92 13.73
C VAL A 10 -14.63 0.09 12.91
N ARG A 11 -13.51 0.69 12.49
CA ARG A 11 -12.38 -0.02 11.88
C ARG A 11 -11.28 -0.15 12.92
N ALA A 12 -10.79 -1.36 13.13
CA ALA A 12 -9.77 -1.67 14.12
C ALA A 12 -8.71 -2.60 13.50
N VAL A 13 -7.48 -2.51 13.99
CA VAL A 13 -6.33 -3.32 13.54
C VAL A 13 -6.01 -4.46 14.50
N SER A 14 -6.78 -4.59 15.57
CA SER A 14 -6.63 -5.63 16.59
C SER A 14 -8.00 -6.14 17.04
N ALA A 15 -8.02 -7.37 17.56
CA ALA A 15 -9.19 -7.94 18.20
C ALA A 15 -9.50 -7.18 19.50
N GLY A 16 -10.78 -7.05 19.82
CA GLY A 16 -11.17 -6.37 21.06
C GLY A 16 -12.62 -5.96 21.13
N ILE A 17 -12.95 -5.31 22.24
CA ILE A 17 -14.25 -4.71 22.49
C ILE A 17 -14.07 -3.20 22.48
N TRP A 18 -14.82 -2.52 21.61
CA TRP A 18 -14.77 -1.09 21.42
C TRP A 18 -16.06 -0.45 21.91
N THR A 19 -15.93 0.51 22.83
CA THR A 19 -17.05 1.28 23.34
C THR A 19 -17.13 2.61 22.62
N THR A 20 -18.26 2.84 21.95
CA THR A 20 -18.54 4.08 21.22
C THR A 20 -19.66 4.84 21.92
N ARG A 21 -19.36 6.06 22.40
CA ARG A 21 -20.38 6.98 22.89
C ARG A 21 -20.87 7.85 21.75
N LEU A 22 -22.17 7.81 21.50
CA LEU A 22 -22.84 8.65 20.51
C LEU A 22 -23.19 10.01 21.12
N SER A 23 -23.29 11.04 20.27
CA SER A 23 -23.57 12.42 20.68
C SER A 23 -24.85 12.57 21.50
N GLN A 24 -25.84 11.70 21.27
CA GLN A 24 -27.11 11.65 22.01
C GLN A 24 -27.03 10.84 23.32
N GLY A 25 -25.83 10.61 23.85
CA GLY A 25 -25.61 9.95 25.14
C GLY A 25 -25.67 8.41 25.13
N ARG A 26 -26.18 7.80 24.05
CA ARG A 26 -26.21 6.33 23.91
C ARG A 26 -24.79 5.76 23.75
N THR A 27 -24.50 4.66 24.42
CA THR A 27 -23.26 3.89 24.27
C THR A 27 -23.52 2.60 23.48
N VAL A 28 -22.65 2.30 22.52
CA VAL A 28 -22.71 1.08 21.71
C VAL A 28 -21.38 0.34 21.84
N THR A 29 -21.46 -0.96 22.10
CA THR A 29 -20.31 -1.83 22.22
C THR A 29 -20.17 -2.66 20.95
N THR A 30 -18.98 -2.66 20.35
CA THR A 30 -18.67 -3.42 19.13
C THR A 30 -17.55 -4.41 19.41
N ARG A 31 -17.72 -5.67 19.04
CA ARG A 31 -16.66 -6.69 19.12
C ARG A 31 -15.98 -6.84 17.76
N THR A 32 -14.67 -6.70 17.74
CA THR A 32 -13.83 -7.04 16.58
C THR A 32 -13.22 -8.43 16.81
N PRO A 33 -13.42 -9.39 15.90
CA PRO A 33 -12.80 -10.71 15.98
C PRO A 33 -11.28 -10.62 15.75
N ALA A 34 -10.60 -11.77 15.81
CA ALA A 34 -9.19 -11.87 15.43
C ALA A 34 -8.96 -11.26 14.04
N VAL A 35 -7.97 -10.37 13.93
CA VAL A 35 -7.53 -9.77 12.67
C VAL A 35 -6.23 -10.47 12.27
N PRO A 36 -6.03 -10.82 10.99
CA PRO A 36 -4.76 -11.38 10.51
C PRO A 36 -3.57 -10.49 10.84
N ALA A 37 -2.40 -11.12 11.04
CA ALA A 37 -1.15 -10.39 11.21
C ALA A 37 -0.82 -9.56 9.94
N PRO A 38 -0.03 -8.46 10.08
CA PRO A 38 0.45 -7.69 8.95
C PRO A 38 1.19 -8.57 7.93
N ILE A 39 0.93 -8.35 6.64
CA ILE A 39 1.63 -9.00 5.53
C ILE A 39 2.68 -8.03 5.02
N THR A 40 3.95 -8.32 5.26
CA THR A 40 5.06 -7.56 4.68
C THR A 40 5.40 -8.14 3.31
N PRO A 41 5.27 -7.38 2.20
CA PRO A 41 5.67 -7.86 0.89
C PRO A 41 7.18 -8.10 0.85
N ALA A 42 7.57 -9.32 0.47
CA ALA A 42 8.96 -9.76 0.48
C ALA A 42 9.65 -9.69 -0.90
N ARG A 43 8.91 -9.25 -1.93
CA ARG A 43 9.44 -9.16 -3.30
C ARG A 43 8.78 -8.03 -4.04
N TRP A 44 9.61 -7.21 -4.68
CA TRP A 44 9.21 -6.06 -5.48
C TRP A 44 9.86 -6.13 -6.84
N GLU A 45 9.10 -5.72 -7.86
CA GLU A 45 9.57 -5.57 -9.24
C GLU A 45 9.37 -4.11 -9.68
N PRO A 46 10.27 -3.19 -9.30
CA PRO A 46 10.27 -1.84 -9.83
C PRO A 46 10.63 -1.84 -11.32
N ALA A 47 9.91 -1.05 -12.10
CA ALA A 47 10.27 -0.63 -13.44
C ALA A 47 10.43 0.90 -13.44
N VAL A 48 11.66 1.37 -13.60
CA VAL A 48 12.02 2.79 -13.64
C VAL A 48 12.19 3.23 -15.08
N GLU A 49 11.53 4.32 -15.45
CA GLU A 49 11.71 5.05 -16.70
C GLU A 49 12.54 6.29 -16.39
N ASP A 50 13.79 6.28 -16.84
CA ASP A 50 14.78 7.34 -16.68
C ASP A 50 14.76 8.27 -17.89
N TRP A 51 14.65 9.57 -17.66
CA TRP A 51 14.41 10.58 -18.68
C TRP A 51 15.67 11.42 -18.92
N TYR A 52 16.14 11.43 -20.15
CA TYR A 52 17.31 12.18 -20.59
C TYR A 52 16.93 13.24 -21.63
N PRO A 53 17.69 14.36 -21.71
CA PRO A 53 17.60 15.25 -22.87
C PRO A 53 17.79 14.46 -24.16
N GLY A 54 16.87 14.63 -25.10
CA GLY A 54 16.97 14.02 -26.43
C GLY A 54 17.87 14.84 -27.37
N PRO A 55 17.91 14.47 -28.66
CA PRO A 55 18.78 15.12 -29.65
C PRO A 55 18.42 16.57 -29.96
N ASP A 56 17.23 17.03 -29.57
CA ASP A 56 16.76 18.40 -29.74
C ASP A 56 15.87 18.86 -28.57
N ALA A 57 15.55 20.16 -28.53
CA ALA A 57 14.82 20.80 -27.43
C ALA A 57 13.39 20.29 -27.23
N ALA A 58 12.81 19.59 -28.20
CA ALA A 58 11.45 19.05 -28.11
C ALA A 58 11.42 17.53 -27.82
N ARG A 59 12.59 16.91 -27.62
CA ARG A 59 12.71 15.45 -27.46
C ARG A 59 13.28 15.08 -26.10
N THR A 60 12.76 13.99 -25.54
CA THR A 60 13.22 13.37 -24.30
C THR A 60 13.39 11.89 -24.55
N ASP A 61 14.58 11.39 -24.32
CA ASP A 61 14.88 9.96 -24.42
C ASP A 61 14.52 9.27 -23.11
N ARG A 62 13.96 8.06 -23.21
CA ARG A 62 13.43 7.31 -22.07
C ARG A 62 14.07 5.95 -22.02
N VAL A 63 14.77 5.64 -20.93
CA VAL A 63 15.42 4.35 -20.72
C VAL A 63 14.69 3.60 -19.61
N ARG A 64 14.22 2.39 -19.91
CA ARG A 64 13.56 1.54 -18.92
C ARG A 64 14.58 0.61 -18.25
N ARG A 65 14.54 0.55 -16.92
CA ARG A 65 15.31 -0.38 -16.09
C ARG A 65 14.35 -1.14 -15.18
N SER A 66 14.51 -2.45 -15.09
CA SER A 66 13.75 -3.28 -14.16
C SER A 66 14.69 -3.93 -13.16
N VAL A 67 14.31 -3.92 -11.89
CA VAL A 67 15.08 -4.53 -10.80
C VAL A 67 14.19 -5.46 -10.00
N THR A 68 14.78 -6.39 -9.25
CA THR A 68 14.06 -7.18 -8.24
C THR A 68 14.63 -6.85 -6.88
N LEU A 69 13.76 -6.53 -5.92
CA LEU A 69 14.18 -6.17 -4.56
C LEU A 69 13.40 -6.98 -3.53
N ASP A 70 14.08 -7.41 -2.47
CA ASP A 70 13.41 -8.04 -1.31
C ASP A 70 12.71 -7.02 -0.41
N THR A 71 13.14 -5.75 -0.49
CA THR A 71 12.54 -4.62 0.22
C THR A 71 12.70 -3.35 -0.59
N LEU A 72 11.76 -2.40 -0.45
CA LEU A 72 11.85 -1.13 -1.13
C LEU A 72 13.01 -0.29 -0.58
N LYS A 73 13.71 0.38 -1.50
CA LYS A 73 14.80 1.30 -1.21
C LYS A 73 14.62 2.58 -2.04
N PRO A 74 15.13 3.73 -1.56
CA PRO A 74 15.29 4.90 -2.42
C PRO A 74 16.11 4.54 -3.67
N TRP A 75 15.79 5.15 -4.82
CA TRP A 75 16.50 4.84 -6.08
C TRP A 75 18.00 5.06 -5.98
N SER A 76 18.45 6.11 -5.30
CA SER A 76 19.85 6.41 -5.02
C SER A 76 20.62 5.32 -4.26
N GLN A 77 19.93 4.31 -3.72
CA GLN A 77 20.51 3.16 -3.03
C GLN A 77 20.37 1.85 -3.82
N ILE A 78 19.87 1.92 -5.06
CA ILE A 78 19.76 0.80 -5.99
C ILE A 78 20.73 1.08 -7.14
N PRO A 79 21.74 0.23 -7.39
CA PRO A 79 22.79 0.52 -8.36
C PRO A 79 22.27 0.89 -9.76
N GLU A 80 21.25 0.22 -10.26
CA GLU A 80 20.78 0.39 -11.64
C GLU A 80 20.03 1.71 -11.89
N PRO A 81 19.12 2.18 -11.02
CA PRO A 81 18.48 3.49 -11.14
C PRO A 81 19.05 4.58 -10.20
N ALA A 82 20.28 4.43 -9.69
CA ALA A 82 20.85 5.32 -8.65
C ALA A 82 20.73 6.81 -8.98
N ASP A 83 21.03 7.17 -10.23
CA ASP A 83 21.04 8.55 -10.73
C ASP A 83 19.85 8.84 -11.65
N SER A 84 18.79 8.02 -11.59
CA SER A 84 17.63 8.17 -12.46
C SER A 84 16.70 9.30 -12.05
N ALA A 85 16.14 9.98 -13.06
CA ALA A 85 15.07 10.96 -12.90
C ALA A 85 13.92 10.62 -13.85
N GLY A 86 12.72 10.39 -13.31
CA GLY A 86 11.56 10.05 -14.12
C GLY A 86 10.48 9.32 -13.33
N ILE A 87 9.94 8.24 -13.89
CA ILE A 87 8.76 7.54 -13.35
C ILE A 87 9.15 6.14 -12.89
N GLY A 88 8.71 5.73 -11.69
CA GLY A 88 8.80 4.34 -11.24
C GLY A 88 7.44 3.69 -11.08
N CYS A 89 7.26 2.54 -11.71
CA CYS A 89 6.14 1.64 -11.48
C CYS A 89 6.59 0.51 -10.55
N TYR A 90 5.81 0.19 -9.53
CA TYR A 90 6.15 -0.85 -8.55
C TYR A 90 5.10 -1.94 -8.57
N CYS A 91 5.56 -3.19 -8.71
CA CYS A 91 4.71 -4.37 -8.60
C CYS A 91 5.15 -5.23 -7.40
N THR A 92 4.18 -5.83 -6.72
CA THR A 92 4.40 -6.87 -5.71
C THR A 92 3.22 -7.83 -5.69
N THR A 93 3.41 -9.01 -5.10
CA THR A 93 2.34 -9.99 -4.87
C THR A 93 2.22 -10.25 -3.38
N VAL A 94 1.00 -10.16 -2.86
CA VAL A 94 0.68 -10.51 -1.47
C VAL A 94 -0.16 -11.78 -1.44
N THR A 95 0.24 -12.75 -0.61
CA THR A 95 -0.54 -13.97 -0.38
C THR A 95 -1.45 -13.75 0.82
N LEU A 96 -2.76 -13.75 0.57
CA LEU A 96 -3.75 -13.56 1.63
C LEU A 96 -3.99 -14.90 2.37
N PRO A 97 -4.11 -14.90 3.71
CA PRO A 97 -4.46 -16.09 4.47
C PRO A 97 -5.81 -16.68 4.04
N ALA A 98 -6.00 -17.99 4.19
CA ALA A 98 -7.22 -18.69 3.78
C ALA A 98 -8.52 -18.12 4.40
N GLY A 99 -8.43 -17.51 5.60
CA GLY A 99 -9.56 -16.86 6.27
C GLY A 99 -9.80 -15.40 5.87
N TRP A 100 -9.08 -14.88 4.88
CA TRP A 100 -9.27 -13.50 4.42
C TRP A 100 -10.64 -13.31 3.77
N SER A 101 -11.21 -12.14 3.98
CA SER A 101 -12.50 -11.73 3.42
C SER A 101 -12.54 -10.21 3.29
N GLN A 102 -13.52 -9.69 2.56
CA GLN A 102 -13.67 -8.25 2.34
C GLN A 102 -13.82 -7.44 3.65
N SER A 103 -14.25 -8.06 4.76
CA SER A 103 -14.34 -7.38 6.05
C SER A 103 -12.97 -7.05 6.67
N HIS A 104 -11.91 -7.72 6.26
CA HIS A 104 -10.53 -7.42 6.67
C HIS A 104 -9.94 -6.23 5.90
N GLY A 105 -10.53 -5.89 4.75
CA GLY A 105 -10.11 -4.81 3.86
C GLY A 105 -9.31 -5.28 2.64
N ALA A 106 -8.89 -4.31 1.84
CA ALA A 106 -7.80 -4.30 0.87
C ALA A 106 -7.31 -2.85 0.77
#